data_AF-A0A7C2VKE0-F1
#
_entry.id   AF-A0A7C2VKE0-F1
#
_cell.length_a   1.000
_cell.length_b   1.000
_cell.length_c   1.000
_cell.angle_alpha   90.00
_cell.angle_beta   90.00
_cell.angle_gamma   90.00
#
_symmetry.space_group_name_H-M   'P 1'
#
loop_
_entity.id
_entity.type
_entity.pdbx_description
1 polymer ?
#
loop_
_entity_poly.entity_id
_entity_poly.type
_entity_poly.pdbx_seq_one_letter_code
_entity_poly.pdbx_strand_id
1 'polypeptide(L)'
;MSRLLASSNLTKIQFETLMIHFLLDENVGRRVRYSLKGLMRSSRFPRGGRKPKFSRGVSKGAFRRVLGQACRNVIKSIYTLVLLGYVGLLDTPNLFPYLELSNIVSSYREQLERGDLPLHLRKLEESLVKMIEQYAEPFRLVSAI
;
A
#
# COMPACT_ATOMS: atom_id res chain seq x y z
N MET A 1 -9.83 0.42 7.96
CA MET A 1 -8.56 0.53 7.21
C MET A 1 -8.64 -0.52 6.12
N SER A 2 -8.21 -0.25 4.90
CA SER A 2 -8.26 -1.26 3.82
C SER A 2 -7.52 -2.53 4.25
N ARG A 3 -8.13 -3.68 3.98
CA ARG A 3 -7.62 -5.03 4.21
C ARG A 3 -6.34 -5.25 3.39
N LEU A 4 -6.24 -4.63 2.20
CA LEU A 4 -5.01 -4.58 1.41
C LEU A 4 -3.83 -3.95 2.16
N LEU A 5 -4.06 -2.84 2.86
CA LEU A 5 -2.98 -2.19 3.61
C LEU A 5 -2.58 -3.03 4.83
N ALA A 6 -3.55 -3.64 5.51
CA ALA A 6 -3.31 -4.49 6.67
C ALA A 6 -2.43 -5.71 6.32
N SER A 7 -2.56 -6.26 5.11
CA SER A 7 -1.79 -7.41 4.62
C SER A 7 -0.50 -7.03 3.87
N SER A 8 -0.17 -5.74 3.76
CA SER A 8 1.01 -5.28 3.02
C SER A 8 2.25 -5.13 3.90
N ASN A 9 3.42 -4.97 3.26
CA ASN A 9 4.67 -4.60 3.94
C ASN A 9 4.71 -3.12 4.39
N LEU A 10 3.59 -2.40 4.35
CA LEU A 10 3.51 -0.99 4.74
C LEU A 10 2.60 -0.81 5.95
N THR A 11 3.10 -0.11 6.97
CA THR A 11 2.24 0.40 8.04
C THR A 11 1.37 1.55 7.55
N LYS A 12 0.26 1.82 8.24
CA LYS A 12 -0.59 3.00 8.00
C LYS A 12 0.19 4.31 7.91
N ILE A 13 1.18 4.48 8.80
CA ILE A 13 2.00 5.70 8.86
C ILE A 13 2.92 5.78 7.63
N GLN A 14 3.49 4.66 7.19
CA GLN A 14 4.32 4.59 5.99
C GLN A 14 3.49 4.87 4.73
N PHE A 15 2.31 4.27 4.60
CA PHE A 15 1.40 4.50 3.48
C PHE A 15 0.95 5.97 3.39
N GLU A 16 0.49 6.56 4.49
CA GLU A 16 0.15 7.98 4.55
C GLU A 16 1.33 8.87 4.10
N THR A 17 2.54 8.53 4.55
CA THR A 17 3.75 9.28 4.20
C THR A 17 4.09 9.18 2.71
N LEU A 18 3.86 8.03 2.08
CA LEU A 18 4.03 7.86 0.63
C LEU A 18 2.99 8.68 -0.15
N MET A 19 1.71 8.62 0.26
CA MET A 19 0.65 9.39 -0.38
C MET A 19 0.92 10.89 -0.33
N ILE A 20 1.30 11.41 0.84
CA ILE A 20 1.69 12.82 0.96
C ILE A 20 2.92 13.13 0.11
N HIS A 21 3.87 12.21 -0.02
CA HIS A 21 5.08 12.46 -0.81
C HIS A 21 4.79 12.57 -2.31
N PHE A 22 4.08 11.59 -2.87
CA PHE A 22 3.85 11.47 -4.31
C PHE A 22 2.70 12.34 -4.79
N LEU A 23 1.53 12.24 -4.15
CA LEU A 23 0.35 12.99 -4.59
C LEU A 23 0.55 14.49 -4.43
N LEU A 24 1.28 14.95 -3.41
CA LEU A 24 1.50 16.39 -3.23
C LEU A 24 2.43 16.96 -4.29
N ASP A 25 3.50 16.24 -4.65
CA ASP A 25 4.41 16.72 -5.70
C ASP A 25 3.72 16.70 -7.07
N GLU A 26 2.89 15.68 -7.33
CA GLU A 26 2.10 15.54 -8.55
C GLU A 26 1.07 16.66 -8.69
N ASN A 27 0.21 16.86 -7.69
CA ASN A 27 -0.84 17.88 -7.73
C ASN A 27 -0.29 19.33 -7.76
N VAL A 28 0.88 19.57 -7.17
CA VAL A 28 1.51 20.90 -7.16
C VAL A 28 2.39 21.12 -8.41
N GLY A 29 2.68 20.07 -9.18
CA GLY A 29 3.54 20.13 -10.37
C GLY A 29 5.02 20.44 -10.07
N ARG A 30 5.45 20.35 -8.81
CA ARG A 30 6.84 20.58 -8.38
C ARG A 30 7.13 19.91 -7.04
N ARG A 31 8.42 19.70 -6.77
CA ARG A 31 8.87 19.15 -5.49
C ARG A 31 8.57 20.07 -4.32
N VAL A 32 7.74 19.60 -3.40
CA VAL A 32 7.42 20.29 -2.15
C VAL A 32 8.45 19.98 -1.06
N ARG A 33 8.81 21.01 -0.28
CA ARG A 33 9.78 20.87 0.83
C ARG A 33 9.28 19.85 1.86
N TYR A 34 10.19 18.99 2.34
CA TYR A 34 9.88 17.97 3.35
C TYR A 34 9.36 18.52 4.68
N SER A 35 9.69 19.75 5.05
CA SER A 35 9.10 20.41 6.22
C SER A 35 7.59 20.56 6.05
N LEU A 36 7.14 21.02 4.89
CA LEU A 36 5.72 21.21 4.57
C LEU A 36 5.00 19.86 4.44
N LYS A 37 5.62 18.87 3.80
CA LYS A 37 5.10 17.49 3.76
C LYS A 37 4.95 16.90 5.17
N GLY A 38 5.89 17.20 6.07
CA GLY A 38 5.82 16.82 7.47
C GLY A 38 4.60 17.39 8.18
N LEU A 39 4.25 18.66 7.92
CA LEU A 39 3.08 19.32 8.51
C LEU A 39 1.75 18.68 8.11
N MET A 40 1.67 18.14 6.89
CA MET A 40 0.46 17.46 6.38
C MET A 40 0.26 16.05 6.94
N ARG A 41 1.29 15.45 7.56
CA ARG A 41 1.22 14.10 8.09
C ARG A 41 0.54 14.07 9.45
N SER A 42 -0.44 13.18 9.63
CA SER A 42 -1.18 13.05 10.90
C SER A 42 -0.26 12.79 12.09
N SER A 43 -0.17 13.75 13.01
CA SER A 43 0.61 13.65 14.26
C SER A 43 0.03 12.60 15.23
N ARG A 44 0.39 11.32 15.03
CA ARG A 44 0.01 10.14 15.84
C ARG A 44 -1.51 9.92 15.84
N PHE A 45 -1.97 8.76 15.33
CA PHE A 45 -3.31 8.29 15.69
C PHE A 45 -3.34 8.13 17.21
N PRO A 46 -4.29 8.72 17.93
CA PRO A 46 -4.38 8.57 19.37
C PRO A 46 -4.58 7.09 19.70
N ARG A 47 -3.61 6.47 20.38
CA ARG A 47 -3.86 5.24 21.13
C ARG A 47 -4.83 5.62 22.25
N GLY A 48 -6.07 5.13 22.21
CA GLY A 48 -7.08 5.41 23.24
C GLY A 48 -8.18 6.43 22.89
N GLY A 49 -8.58 6.57 21.62
CA GLY A 49 -9.86 7.20 21.25
C GLY A 49 -9.97 8.73 21.35
N ARG A 50 -8.99 9.44 21.91
CA ARG A 50 -9.01 10.92 21.95
C ARG A 50 -8.51 11.55 20.65
N LYS A 51 -9.42 12.00 19.77
CA LYS A 51 -9.06 12.78 18.55
C LYS A 51 -8.05 13.90 18.92
N PRO A 52 -6.91 14.02 18.21
CA PRO A 52 -5.99 15.13 18.44
C PRO A 52 -6.70 16.43 18.07
N LYS A 53 -6.73 17.39 19.00
CA LYS A 53 -7.40 18.69 18.81
C LYS A 53 -6.78 19.52 17.66
N PHE A 54 -5.52 19.25 17.34
CA PHE A 54 -4.81 19.77 16.16
C PHE A 54 -3.76 18.75 15.69
N SER A 55 -3.76 18.39 14.41
CA SER A 55 -2.66 17.64 13.79
C SER A 55 -1.42 18.55 13.75
N ARG A 56 -0.51 18.41 14.71
CA ARG A 56 0.75 19.19 14.75
C ARG A 56 1.79 18.75 13.71
N GLY A 57 1.40 17.96 12.72
CA GLY A 57 2.35 17.42 11.74
C GLY A 57 3.45 16.57 12.37
N VAL A 58 4.51 16.34 11.63
CA VAL A 58 5.79 15.84 12.15
C VAL A 58 6.96 16.65 11.68
N SER A 59 8.07 16.53 12.40
CA SER A 59 9.33 17.13 11.97
C SER A 59 9.78 16.57 10.61
N LYS A 60 10.55 17.39 9.88
CA LYS A 60 11.23 17.01 8.63
C LYS A 60 12.00 15.70 8.77
N GLY A 61 12.72 15.53 9.89
CA GLY A 61 13.50 14.32 10.16
C GLY A 61 12.64 13.08 10.36
N ALA A 62 11.55 13.20 11.12
CA ALA A 62 10.61 12.09 11.31
C ALA A 62 9.93 11.69 9.99
N PHE A 63 9.47 12.68 9.20
CA PHE A 63 8.89 12.42 7.87
C PHE A 63 9.87 11.67 6.96
N ARG A 64 11.11 12.17 6.84
CA ARG A 64 12.14 11.56 5.98
C ARG A 64 12.51 10.14 6.40
N ARG A 65 12.61 9.87 7.71
CA ARG A 65 12.90 8.52 8.21
C ARG A 65 11.80 7.53 7.83
N VAL A 66 10.54 7.90 8.06
CA VAL A 66 9.38 7.06 7.70
C VAL A 66 9.29 6.88 6.18
N LEU A 67 9.48 7.94 5.40
CA LEU A 67 9.49 7.85 3.94
C LEU A 67 10.57 6.87 3.47
N GLY A 68 11.79 6.97 4.00
CA GLY A 68 12.87 6.05 3.67
C GLY A 68 12.57 4.59 4.04
N GLN A 69 11.89 4.35 5.17
CA GLN A 69 11.43 3.01 5.53
C GLN A 69 10.37 2.51 4.55
N ALA A 70 9.38 3.34 4.21
CA ALA A 70 8.32 3.00 3.28
C ALA A 70 8.89 2.65 1.89
N CYS A 71 9.78 3.49 1.35
CA CYS A 71 10.43 3.23 0.06
C CYS A 71 11.27 1.94 0.09
N ARG A 72 12.01 1.67 1.18
CA ARG A 72 12.77 0.40 1.31
C ARG A 72 11.85 -0.81 1.32
N ASN A 73 10.71 -0.73 1.99
CA ASN A 73 9.74 -1.84 2.01
C ASN A 73 9.15 -2.10 0.62
N VAL A 74 8.79 -1.03 -0.11
CA VAL A 74 8.33 -1.15 -1.51
C VAL A 74 9.40 -1.78 -2.40
N ILE A 75 10.63 -1.27 -2.35
CA ILE A 75 11.75 -1.79 -3.16
C ILE A 75 12.02 -3.27 -2.85
N LYS A 76 12.04 -3.65 -1.57
CA LYS A 76 12.20 -5.05 -1.17
C LYS A 76 11.07 -5.93 -1.71
N SER A 77 9.81 -5.49 -1.61
CA SER A 77 8.67 -6.21 -2.19
C SER A 77 8.82 -6.41 -3.70
N ILE A 78 9.28 -5.39 -4.43
CA ILE A 78 9.54 -5.51 -5.88
C ILE A 78 10.64 -6.53 -6.14
N TYR A 79 11.78 -6.44 -5.44
CA TYR A 79 12.87 -7.42 -5.58
C TYR A 79 12.41 -8.84 -5.25
N THR A 80 11.53 -9.01 -4.26
CA THR A 80 10.96 -10.33 -3.93
C THR A 80 10.14 -10.87 -5.09
N LEU A 81 9.23 -10.08 -5.67
CA LEU A 81 8.43 -10.52 -6.82
C LEU A 81 9.33 -10.88 -8.02
N VAL A 82 10.32 -10.03 -8.33
CA VAL A 82 11.28 -10.29 -9.41
C VAL A 82 12.10 -11.55 -9.15
N LEU A 83 12.58 -11.76 -7.93
CA LEU A 83 13.34 -12.95 -7.56
C LEU A 83 12.50 -14.22 -7.73
N LEU A 84 11.25 -14.21 -7.27
CA LEU A 84 10.33 -15.34 -7.42
C LEU A 84 10.07 -15.67 -8.90
N GLY A 85 9.93 -14.65 -9.74
CA GLY A 85 9.83 -14.85 -11.19
C GLY A 85 11.12 -15.40 -11.80
N TYR A 86 12.27 -14.85 -11.41
CA TYR A 86 13.58 -15.29 -11.91
C TYR A 86 13.88 -16.77 -11.62
N VAL A 87 13.46 -17.28 -10.45
CA VAL A 87 13.65 -18.70 -10.09
C VAL A 87 12.55 -19.62 -10.64
N GLY A 88 11.60 -19.10 -11.43
CA GLY A 88 10.50 -19.86 -12.02
C GLY A 88 9.39 -20.25 -11.02
N LEU A 89 9.39 -19.71 -9.80
CA LEU A 89 8.32 -20.01 -8.83
C LEU A 89 6.99 -19.42 -9.30
N LEU A 90 7.00 -18.22 -9.90
CA LEU A 90 5.78 -17.59 -10.44
C LEU A 90 5.17 -18.33 -11.64
N ASP A 91 5.94 -19.22 -12.30
CA ASP A 91 5.48 -20.04 -13.42
C ASP A 91 4.72 -21.30 -12.95
N THR A 92 4.66 -21.53 -11.64
CA THR A 92 3.83 -22.61 -11.10
C THR A 92 2.34 -22.30 -11.31
N PRO A 93 1.49 -23.30 -11.61
CA PRO A 93 0.05 -23.09 -11.85
C PRO A 93 -0.67 -22.34 -10.73
N ASN A 94 -0.14 -22.40 -9.52
CA ASN A 94 -0.68 -21.74 -8.34
C ASN A 94 -0.41 -20.22 -8.30
N LEU A 95 0.61 -19.74 -9.02
CA LEU A 95 1.04 -18.34 -8.98
C LEU A 95 0.76 -17.54 -10.26
N PHE A 96 0.39 -18.22 -11.36
CA PHE A 96 -0.06 -17.59 -12.61
C PHE A 96 -1.15 -16.50 -12.40
N PRO A 97 -2.14 -16.67 -11.50
CA PRO A 97 -3.17 -15.65 -11.26
C PRO A 97 -2.64 -14.34 -10.66
N TYR A 98 -1.45 -14.33 -10.03
CA TYR A 98 -0.83 -13.09 -9.55
C TYR A 98 -0.35 -12.19 -10.69
N LEU A 99 -0.05 -12.76 -11.87
CA LEU A 99 0.37 -11.98 -13.04
C LEU A 99 -0.81 -11.21 -13.64
N GLU A 100 -2.01 -11.79 -13.59
CA GLU A 100 -3.25 -11.15 -14.05
C GLU A 100 -3.77 -10.03 -13.12
N LEU A 101 -3.32 -9.99 -11.86
CA LEU A 101 -3.72 -8.95 -10.91
C LEU A 101 -3.39 -7.53 -11.40
N SER A 102 -2.31 -7.37 -12.18
CA SER A 102 -1.93 -6.07 -12.74
C SER A 102 -3.00 -5.51 -13.70
N ASN A 103 -3.62 -6.38 -14.50
CA ASN A 103 -4.70 -6.03 -15.41
C ASN A 103 -5.99 -5.72 -14.65
N ILE A 104 -6.29 -6.48 -13.59
CA ILE A 104 -7.46 -6.23 -12.72
C ILE A 104 -7.34 -4.87 -12.02
N VAL A 105 -6.15 -4.56 -11.47
CA VAL A 105 -5.88 -3.27 -10.81
C VAL A 105 -5.97 -2.10 -11.80
N SER A 106 -5.48 -2.29 -13.03
CA SER A 106 -5.51 -1.24 -14.07
C SER A 106 -6.93 -0.96 -14.55
N SER A 107 -7.71 -2.00 -14.87
CA SER A 107 -9.13 -1.90 -15.22
C SER A 107 -9.94 -1.20 -14.12
N TYR A 108 -9.61 -1.45 -12.86
CA TYR A 108 -10.24 -0.76 -11.74
C TYR A 108 -9.89 0.72 -11.65
N ARG A 109 -8.63 1.10 -11.89
CA ARG A 109 -8.23 2.51 -11.88
C ARG A 109 -9.04 3.31 -12.91
N GLU A 110 -9.26 2.74 -14.08
CA GLU A 110 -10.11 3.32 -15.12
C GLU A 110 -11.58 3.45 -14.68
N GLN A 111 -12.13 2.45 -13.97
CA GLN A 111 -13.50 2.53 -13.42
C GLN A 111 -13.63 3.60 -12.34
N LEU A 112 -12.61 3.77 -11.49
CA LEU A 112 -12.58 4.83 -10.48
C LEU A 112 -12.53 6.22 -11.12
N GLU A 113 -11.72 6.39 -12.18
CA GLU A 113 -11.64 7.63 -12.97
C GLU A 113 -12.99 7.98 -13.63
N ARG A 114 -13.84 6.98 -13.92
CA ARG A 114 -15.18 7.15 -14.51
C ARG A 114 -16.30 7.48 -13.49
N GLY A 115 -16.02 7.41 -12.19
CA GLY A 115 -16.97 7.81 -11.14
C GLY A 115 -17.95 6.73 -10.67
N ASP A 116 -17.69 5.45 -10.97
CA ASP A 116 -18.51 4.34 -10.49
C ASP A 116 -18.34 4.14 -8.96
N LEU A 117 -19.48 4.13 -8.24
CA LEU A 117 -19.65 4.37 -6.79
C LEU A 117 -18.80 3.56 -5.77
N PRO A 118 -18.75 4.00 -4.48
CA PRO A 118 -17.99 3.38 -3.36
C PRO A 118 -18.31 1.92 -3.03
N LEU A 119 -19.51 1.41 -3.35
CA LEU A 119 -19.92 0.04 -3.04
C LEU A 119 -19.18 -0.99 -3.90
N HIS A 120 -18.85 -0.64 -5.15
CA HIS A 120 -18.06 -1.50 -6.05
C HIS A 120 -16.61 -1.59 -5.57
N LEU A 121 -16.05 -0.50 -5.03
CA LEU A 121 -14.68 -0.46 -4.51
C LEU A 121 -14.47 -1.44 -3.34
N ARG A 122 -15.44 -1.53 -2.42
CA ARG A 122 -15.37 -2.47 -1.28
C ARG A 122 -15.47 -3.93 -1.73
N LYS A 123 -16.45 -4.24 -2.59
CA LYS A 123 -16.63 -5.61 -3.12
C LYS A 123 -15.40 -6.06 -3.91
N LEU A 124 -14.78 -5.15 -4.66
CA LEU A 124 -13.54 -5.44 -5.36
C LEU A 124 -12.37 -5.65 -4.41
N GLU A 125 -12.20 -4.78 -3.41
CA GLU A 125 -11.15 -4.95 -2.41
C GLU A 125 -11.26 -6.33 -1.75
N GLU A 126 -12.48 -6.75 -1.39
CA GLU A 126 -12.75 -8.09 -0.87
C GLU A 126 -12.42 -9.20 -1.88
N SER A 127 -12.77 -9.02 -3.16
CA SER A 127 -12.47 -9.98 -4.23
C SER A 127 -10.96 -10.12 -4.45
N LEU A 128 -10.23 -9.02 -4.54
CA LEU A 128 -8.77 -8.99 -4.65
C LEU A 128 -8.10 -9.65 -3.45
N VAL A 129 -8.56 -9.34 -2.24
CA VAL A 129 -8.01 -9.95 -1.01
C VAL A 129 -8.28 -11.45 -1.01
N LYS A 130 -9.49 -11.91 -1.34
CA LYS A 130 -9.81 -13.34 -1.42
C LYS A 130 -8.95 -14.05 -2.45
N MET A 131 -8.76 -13.44 -3.62
CA MET A 131 -7.92 -13.97 -4.69
C MET A 131 -6.46 -14.10 -4.22
N ILE A 132 -5.91 -13.04 -3.61
CA ILE A 132 -4.56 -13.04 -3.05
C ILE A 132 -4.44 -14.09 -1.93
N GLU A 133 -5.43 -14.21 -1.04
CA GLU A 133 -5.43 -15.18 0.05
C GLU A 133 -5.50 -16.63 -0.49
N GLN A 134 -6.33 -16.90 -1.49
CA GLN A 134 -6.49 -18.21 -2.13
C GLN A 134 -5.21 -18.66 -2.81
N TYR A 135 -4.54 -17.77 -3.54
CA TYR A 135 -3.30 -18.12 -4.25
C TYR A 135 -2.06 -18.04 -3.36
N ALA A 136 -2.17 -17.50 -2.15
CA ALA A 136 -1.06 -17.42 -1.19
C ALA A 136 -0.89 -18.72 -0.40
N GLU A 137 -1.83 -19.67 -0.54
CA GLU A 137 -1.79 -20.97 0.12
C GLU A 137 -0.47 -21.74 -0.03
N PRO A 138 0.23 -21.76 -1.19
CA PRO A 138 1.54 -22.40 -1.30
C PRO A 138 2.63 -21.79 -0.39
N PHE A 139 2.43 -20.54 0.04
CA PHE A 139 3.33 -19.84 0.96
C PHE A 139 2.83 -19.86 2.41
N ARG A 140 1.62 -20.38 2.66
CA ARG A 140 1.14 -20.61 4.02
C ARG A 140 1.73 -21.92 4.49
N LEU A 141 2.51 -21.84 5.57
CA LEU A 141 2.91 -23.03 6.28
C LEU A 141 1.62 -23.69 6.80
N VAL A 142 1.27 -24.85 6.26
CA VAL A 142 0.36 -25.77 6.95
C VAL A 142 1.08 -26.07 8.26
N SER A 143 0.48 -25.71 9.39
CA SER A 143 0.91 -26.22 10.67
C SER A 143 0.80 -27.75 10.58
N ALA A 144 1.93 -28.41 10.37
CA ALA A 144 2.02 -29.81 10.70
C ALA A 144 1.79 -29.90 12.21
N ILE A 145 0.83 -30.76 12.57
CA ILE A 145 0.27 -31.07 13.90
C ILE A 145 -1.02 -30.30 14.22
#